data_AF-A0A377B6C2-F1
#
_entry.id   AF-A0A377B6C2-F1
#
_cell.length_a   1.000
_cell.length_b   1.000
_cell.length_c   1.000
_cell.angle_alpha   90.00
_cell.angle_beta   90.00
_cell.angle_gamma   90.00
#
_symmetry.space_group_name_H-M   'P 1'
#
loop_
_entity.id
_entity.type
_entity.pdbx_description
1 polymer ?
#
loop_
_entity_poly.entity_id
_entity_poly.type
_entity_poly.pdbx_seq_one_letter_code
_entity_poly.pdbx_strand_id
1 'polypeptide(L)'
;MTSQQRLLSDISHELRTPLTRLQLGTALLRRRSGESKELERIETEAQRLDSMINDLLVMSRNQQKNALVSETLKANQLWAKCWIMRAFEAEQMGKSVFC
;
A
#
# COMPACT_ATOMS: atom_id res chain seq x y z
N MET A 1 6.53 -2.47 -19.92
CA MET A 1 6.86 -1.83 -18.62
C MET A 1 7.86 -0.72 -18.87
N THR A 2 7.56 0.48 -18.38
CA THR A 2 8.47 1.65 -18.48
C THR A 2 9.74 1.40 -17.67
N SER A 3 10.84 2.06 -18.00
CA SER A 3 12.13 1.94 -17.28
C SER A 3 12.00 2.28 -15.80
N GLN A 4 11.17 3.27 -15.47
CA GLN A 4 10.87 3.70 -14.11
C GLN A 4 10.21 2.60 -13.25
N GLN A 5 9.33 1.78 -13.85
CA GLN A 5 8.67 0.68 -13.14
C GLN A 5 9.62 -0.46 -12.79
N ARG A 6 10.52 -0.81 -13.73
CA ARG A 6 11.58 -1.80 -13.48
C ARG A 6 12.49 -1.33 -12.36
N LEU A 7 12.96 -0.09 -12.45
CA LEU A 7 13.79 0.51 -11.40
C LEU A 7 13.13 0.47 -10.02
N LEU A 8 11.85 0.86 -9.91
CA LEU A 8 11.13 0.82 -8.63
C LEU A 8 10.89 -0.60 -8.12
N SER A 9 10.60 -1.54 -9.02
CA SER A 9 10.46 -2.95 -8.68
C SER A 9 11.78 -3.53 -8.15
N ASP A 10 12.89 -3.23 -8.82
CA ASP A 10 14.23 -3.70 -8.46
C ASP A 10 14.65 -3.11 -7.11
N ILE A 11 14.49 -1.80 -6.90
CA ILE A 11 14.73 -1.14 -5.61
C ILE A 11 13.88 -1.77 -4.50
N SER A 12 12.60 -2.03 -4.75
CA SER A 12 11.73 -2.67 -3.75
C SER A 12 12.21 -4.07 -3.37
N HIS A 13 12.63 -4.88 -4.34
CA HIS A 13 13.18 -6.20 -4.09
C HIS A 13 14.49 -6.15 -3.29
N GLU A 14 15.38 -5.21 -3.64
CA GLU A 14 16.64 -4.98 -2.91
C GLU A 14 16.40 -4.47 -1.48
N LEU A 15 15.32 -3.71 -1.22
CA LEU A 15 14.96 -3.22 0.11
C LEU A 15 14.24 -4.25 0.97
N ARG A 16 13.42 -5.13 0.38
CA ARG A 16 12.75 -6.20 1.14
C ARG A 16 13.74 -7.18 1.76
N THR A 17 14.80 -7.53 1.04
CA THR A 17 15.81 -8.49 1.53
C THR A 17 16.44 -8.10 2.88
N PRO A 18 17.01 -6.88 3.06
CA PRO A 18 17.51 -6.44 4.35
C PRO A 18 16.40 -6.23 5.38
N LEU A 19 15.19 -5.83 4.96
CA LEU A 19 14.06 -5.64 5.88
C LEU A 19 13.57 -6.95 6.49
N THR A 20 13.45 -8.00 5.68
CA THR A 20 13.13 -9.36 6.16
C THR A 20 14.22 -9.89 7.09
N ARG A 21 15.49 -9.62 6.80
CA ARG A 21 16.60 -9.98 7.69
C ARG A 21 16.55 -9.23 9.01
N LEU A 22 16.19 -7.94 9.00
CA LEU A 22 16.01 -7.14 10.20
C LEU A 22 14.86 -7.69 11.04
N GLN A 23 13.70 -7.97 10.45
CA GLN A 23 12.55 -8.58 11.12
C GLN A 23 12.88 -9.96 11.72
N LEU A 24 13.67 -10.77 11.02
CA LEU A 24 14.14 -12.05 11.55
C LEU A 24 15.07 -11.84 12.76
N GLY A 25 15.98 -10.86 12.67
CA GLY A 25 16.88 -10.49 13.77
C GLY A 25 16.13 -9.99 15.00
N THR A 26 15.11 -9.16 14.83
CA THR A 26 14.26 -8.68 15.94
C THR A 26 13.46 -9.82 16.55
N ALA A 27 12.89 -10.72 15.75
CA ALA A 27 12.18 -11.90 16.25
C ALA A 27 13.08 -12.85 17.05
N LEU A 28 14.32 -13.07 16.60
CA LEU A 28 15.32 -13.84 17.33
C LEU A 28 15.73 -13.16 18.65
N LEU A 29 15.91 -11.83 18.62
CA LEU A 29 16.23 -11.05 19.82
C LEU A 29 15.08 -11.10 20.84
N ARG A 30 13.83 -10.97 20.36
CA ARG A 30 12.62 -11.12 21.19
C ARG A 30 12.56 -12.47 21.87
N ARG A 31 12.87 -13.53 21.14
CA ARG A 31 12.88 -14.91 21.67
C ARG A 31 13.98 -15.11 22.72
N ARG A 32 15.14 -14.47 22.57
CA ARG A 32 16.30 -14.64 23.47
C ARG A 32 16.26 -13.75 24.70
N SER A 33 15.81 -12.50 24.55
CA SER A 33 15.93 -11.45 25.56
C SER A 33 14.58 -10.93 26.06
N GLY A 34 13.47 -11.46 25.55
CA GLY A 34 12.13 -11.00 25.88
C GLY A 34 11.73 -9.73 25.13
N GLU A 35 10.63 -9.14 25.55
CA GLU A 35 10.08 -7.91 24.97
C GLU A 35 10.76 -6.66 25.55
N SER A 36 10.98 -5.66 24.70
CA SER A 36 11.42 -4.32 25.12
C SER A 36 10.71 -3.26 24.28
N LYS A 37 10.56 -2.05 24.82
CA LYS A 37 9.93 -0.93 24.11
C LYS A 37 10.72 -0.54 22.85
N GLU A 38 12.03 -0.66 22.92
CA GLU A 38 12.93 -0.41 21.78
C GLU A 38 12.71 -1.47 20.69
N LEU A 39 12.53 -2.73 21.08
CA LEU A 39 12.29 -3.83 20.15
C LEU A 39 10.93 -3.70 19.45
N GLU A 40 9.88 -3.37 20.20
CA GLU A 40 8.55 -3.09 19.66
C GLU A 40 8.58 -1.91 18.68
N ARG A 41 9.35 -0.86 19.01
CA ARG A 41 9.53 0.30 18.12
C ARG A 41 10.25 -0.09 16.83
N ILE A 42 11.31 -0.91 16.91
CA ILE A 42 12.04 -1.38 15.72
C ILE A 42 11.12 -2.24 14.83
N GLU A 43 10.34 -3.16 15.41
CA GLU A 43 9.37 -3.97 14.66
C GLU A 43 8.31 -3.10 13.97
N THR A 44 7.78 -2.10 14.68
CA THR A 44 6.78 -1.16 14.15
C THR A 44 7.33 -0.36 12.97
N GLU A 45 8.53 0.18 13.09
CA GLU A 45 9.16 0.94 12.00
C GLU A 45 9.50 0.04 10.81
N ALA A 46 9.93 -1.20 11.04
CA ALA A 46 10.15 -2.17 9.97
C ALA A 46 8.85 -2.49 9.20
N GLN A 47 7.73 -2.65 9.90
CA GLN A 47 6.42 -2.86 9.28
C GLN A 47 5.91 -1.63 8.51
N ARG A 48 6.17 -0.42 9.04
CA ARG A 48 5.85 0.83 8.35
C ARG A 48 6.63 0.96 7.05
N LEU A 49 7.93 0.66 7.06
CA LEU A 49 8.76 0.68 5.86
C LEU A 49 8.26 -0.31 4.81
N ASP A 50 7.89 -1.54 5.20
CA ASP A 50 7.35 -2.53 4.25
C ASP A 50 6.04 -2.04 3.62
N SER A 51 5.14 -1.47 4.43
CA SER A 51 3.89 -0.88 3.95
C SER A 51 4.13 0.27 2.95
N MET A 52 5.03 1.20 3.28
CA MET A 52 5.37 2.31 2.39
C MET A 52 5.97 1.85 1.05
N ILE A 53 6.82 0.83 1.07
CA ILE A 53 7.39 0.23 -0.13
C ILE A 53 6.28 -0.40 -0.99
N ASN A 54 5.34 -1.11 -0.37
CA ASN A 54 4.18 -1.68 -1.05
C ASN A 54 3.30 -0.62 -1.70
N ASP A 55 2.94 0.42 -0.94
CA ASP A 55 2.10 1.50 -1.43
C ASP A 55 2.73 2.21 -2.63
N LEU A 56 4.05 2.47 -2.57
CA LEU A 56 4.78 3.09 -3.66
C LEU A 56 4.75 2.23 -4.93
N LEU A 57 4.93 0.91 -4.81
CA LEU A 57 4.80 -0.02 -5.94
C LEU A 57 3.38 -0.05 -6.51
N VAL A 58 2.36 -0.07 -5.66
CA VAL A 58 0.95 -0.07 -6.08
C VAL A 58 0.61 1.22 -6.81
N MET A 59 1.02 2.38 -6.27
CA MET A 59 0.83 3.69 -6.90
C MET A 59 1.51 3.75 -8.27
N SER A 60 2.76 3.31 -8.37
CA SER A 60 3.50 3.28 -9.65
C SER A 60 2.81 2.39 -10.70
N ARG A 61 2.24 1.25 -10.28
CA ARG A 61 1.44 0.38 -11.17
C ARG A 61 0.12 1.02 -11.60
N ASN A 62 -0.58 1.68 -10.68
CA ASN A 62 -1.88 2.29 -10.94
C ASN A 62 -1.77 3.55 -11.83
N GLN A 63 -0.74 4.37 -11.66
CA GLN A 63 -0.49 5.54 -12.52
C GLN A 63 -0.33 5.15 -13.99
N GLN A 64 0.33 4.02 -14.27
CA GLN A 64 0.51 3.55 -15.64
C GLN A 64 -0.76 2.87 -16.20
N LYS A 65 -1.57 2.20 -15.37
CA LYS A 65 -2.89 1.67 -15.82
C LYS A 65 -3.86 2.78 -16.18
N ASN A 66 -3.78 3.92 -15.48
CA ASN A 66 -4.55 5.12 -15.80
C ASN A 66 -3.92 5.96 -16.91
N ALA A 67 -2.74 5.56 -17.40
CA ALA A 67 -2.14 6.22 -18.54
C ALA A 67 -2.85 5.74 -19.82
N LEU A 68 -3.51 6.70 -20.48
CA LEU A 68 -3.74 6.76 -21.93
C LEU A 68 -5.05 6.18 -22.49
N VAL A 69 -6.21 6.60 -21.96
CA VAL A 69 -7.38 6.79 -22.82
C VAL A 69 -8.01 8.14 -22.49
N SER A 70 -7.83 9.10 -23.38
CA SER A 70 -8.57 10.36 -23.32
C SER A 70 -9.83 10.19 -24.15
N GLU A 71 -10.97 10.21 -23.48
CA GLU A 71 -12.29 10.12 -24.10
C GLU A 71 -13.23 11.14 -23.48
N THR A 72 -14.19 11.61 -24.28
CA THR A 72 -15.25 12.49 -23.78
C THR A 72 -16.26 11.66 -23.00
N LEU A 73 -16.32 11.88 -21.68
CA LEU A 73 -17.25 11.20 -20.78
C LEU A 73 -18.20 12.20 -20.13
N LYS A 74 -19.46 11.81 -19.95
CA LYS A 74 -20.40 12.58 -19.14
C LYS A 74 -20.05 12.42 -17.66
N ALA A 75 -20.15 13.50 -16.88
CA ALA A 75 -19.80 13.49 -15.46
C ALA A 75 -20.53 12.40 -14.66
N ASN A 76 -21.81 12.15 -14.96
CA ASN A 76 -22.59 11.10 -14.31
C ASN A 76 -22.05 9.68 -14.59
N GLN A 77 -21.48 9.43 -15.77
CA GLN A 77 -20.89 8.13 -16.12
C GLN A 77 -19.54 7.90 -15.43
N LEU A 78 -18.77 8.97 -15.22
CA LEU A 78 -17.46 8.89 -14.56
C LEU A 78 -17.57 8.46 -13.09
N TRP A 79 -18.50 9.06 -12.35
CA TRP A 79 -18.62 8.86 -10.90
C TRP A 79 -19.68 7.84 -10.48
N ALA A 80 -20.57 7.39 -11.37
CA ALA A 80 -21.65 6.45 -11.03
C ALA A 80 -21.14 5.18 -10.32
N LYS A 81 -20.03 4.60 -10.79
CA LYS A 81 -19.45 3.41 -10.17
C LYS A 81 -18.88 3.69 -8.78
N CYS A 82 -18.23 4.85 -8.61
CA CYS A 82 -17.74 5.29 -7.30
C CYS A 82 -18.91 5.55 -6.33
N TRP A 83 -20.01 6.11 -6.84
CA TRP A 83 -21.20 6.37 -6.05
C TRP A 83 -21.85 5.08 -5.51
N ILE A 84 -22.03 4.08 -6.36
CA ILE A 84 -22.58 2.78 -5.97
C ILE A 84 -21.72 2.12 -4.90
N MET A 85 -20.39 2.13 -5.08
CA MET A 85 -19.46 1.58 -4.09
C MET A 85 -19.55 2.31 -2.74
N ARG A 86 -19.63 3.65 -2.78
CA ARG A 86 -19.73 4.51 -1.59
C ARG A 86 -21.03 4.28 -0.83
N ALA A 87 -22.15 4.13 -1.55
CA ALA A 87 -23.45 3.85 -0.95
C ALA A 87 -23.45 2.48 -0.25
N PHE A 88 -22.85 1.46 -0.89
CA PHE A 88 -22.69 0.14 -0.29
C PHE A 88 -21.81 0.17 0.97
N GLU A 89 -20.64 0.82 0.93
CA GLU A 89 -19.80 0.98 2.13
C GLU A 89 -20.52 1.71 3.27
N ALA A 90 -21.29 2.75 2.93
CA ALA A 90 -22.04 3.51 3.92
C ALA A 90 -23.11 2.65 4.61
N GLU A 91 -23.87 1.87 3.84
CA GLU A 91 -24.87 0.94 4.36
C GLU A 91 -24.24 -0.09 5.31
N GLN A 92 -23.10 -0.67 4.94
CA GLN A 92 -22.35 -1.62 5.78
C GLN A 92 -21.84 -0.99 7.09
N MET A 93 -21.66 0.33 7.10
CA MET A 93 -21.26 1.09 8.28
C MET A 93 -22.44 1.71 9.05
N GLY A 94 -23.69 1.43 8.65
CA GLY A 94 -24.89 2.03 9.25
C GLY A 94 -25.01 3.54 9.02
N LYS A 95 -24.40 4.07 7.95
CA LYS A 95 -24.41 5.48 7.57
C LYS A 95 -25.18 5.69 6.26
N SER A 96 -25.69 6.89 6.05
CA SER A 96 -26.32 7.30 4.80
C SER A 96 -25.42 8.26 4.01
N VAL A 97 -25.41 8.11 2.68
CA VAL A 97 -24.62 8.95 1.76
C VAL A 97 -25.58 9.48 0.68
N PHE A 98 -25.65 10.81 0.53
CA PHE A 98 -26.59 11.52 -0.35
C PHE A 98 -25.85 12.13 -1.54
N CYS A 99 -26.37 11.92 -2.76
CA CYS A 99 -25.78 12.39 -4.01
C CYS A 99 -26.28 13.79 -4.36
#